data_AF-A0A1I6JQ37-F1
#
_entry.id   AF-A0A1I6JQ37-F1
#
_cell.length_a   1.000
_cell.length_b   1.000
_cell.length_c   1.000
_cell.angle_alpha   90.00
_cell.angle_beta   90.00
_cell.angle_gamma   90.00
#
_symmetry.space_group_name_H-M   'P 1'
#
loop_
_entity.id
_entity.type
_entity.pdbx_description
1 polymer ?
#
loop_
_entity_poly.entity_id
_entity_poly.type
_entity_poly.pdbx_seq_one_letter_code
_entity_poly.pdbx_strand_id
1 'polypeptide(L)'
;MLQKKGAKITIGIVGGVIIGIITVLAILYILLMLFFFGGPPKVTKNVNKYEKTMYKYTAEAGSKNPVRTGFFIFPETIPESAFEQKEKPDFYYSYQDTIDDPTCEVYLKCTYSEDDYKAELDRIKNEFKNDKKVIFDNSDRFNYPTYIAIDHHSFSYEYAMDLGDNSIVYIYTAFKNTLGSLKKIPDEYLPDDFEESLSLENGSYWADGNYDIYQIHNGGETDFTRNK
;
A
#
# COMPACT_ATOMS: atom_id res chain seq x y z
N MET A 1 34.06 -5.47 -58.23
CA MET A 1 32.62 -5.59 -57.86
C MET A 1 32.34 -6.65 -56.78
N LEU A 2 33.00 -7.81 -56.78
CA LEU A 2 32.82 -8.89 -55.78
C LEU A 2 33.15 -8.51 -54.32
N GLN A 3 34.21 -7.71 -54.09
CA GLN A 3 34.63 -7.28 -52.75
C GLN A 3 33.58 -6.44 -51.99
N LYS A 4 32.84 -5.58 -52.70
CA LYS A 4 31.75 -4.76 -52.12
C LYS A 4 30.50 -5.58 -51.75
N LYS A 5 30.27 -6.73 -52.39
CA LYS A 5 29.15 -7.63 -52.06
C LYS A 5 29.44 -8.44 -50.78
N GLY A 6 30.67 -8.95 -50.64
CA GLY A 6 31.11 -9.66 -49.43
C GLY A 6 31.04 -8.79 -48.17
N ALA A 7 31.54 -7.55 -48.25
CA ALA A 7 31.49 -6.60 -47.12
C ALA A 7 30.05 -6.29 -46.66
N LYS A 8 29.09 -6.13 -47.58
CA LYS A 8 27.68 -5.90 -47.24
C LYS A 8 27.03 -7.12 -46.55
N ILE A 9 27.38 -8.33 -46.99
CA ILE A 9 26.89 -9.57 -46.38
C ILE A 9 27.48 -9.73 -44.97
N THR A 10 28.78 -9.50 -44.80
CA THR A 10 29.44 -9.56 -43.48
C THR A 10 28.88 -8.51 -42.52
N ILE A 11 28.64 -7.27 -42.96
CA ILE A 11 28.00 -6.23 -42.14
C ILE A 11 26.57 -6.63 -41.75
N GLY A 12 25.81 -7.23 -42.66
CA GLY A 12 24.46 -7.74 -42.37
C GLY A 12 24.45 -8.87 -41.34
N ILE A 13 25.40 -9.80 -41.41
CA ILE A 13 25.55 -10.90 -40.44
C ILE A 13 25.96 -10.35 -39.06
N VAL A 14 26.97 -9.48 -39.02
CA VAL A 14 27.43 -8.86 -37.76
C VAL A 14 26.33 -8.01 -37.13
N GLY A 15 25.60 -7.22 -37.92
CA GLY A 15 24.44 -6.46 -37.45
C GLY A 15 23.34 -7.35 -36.90
N GLY A 16 23.02 -8.46 -37.58
CA GLY A 16 22.04 -9.44 -37.11
C GLY A 16 22.44 -10.11 -35.79
N VAL A 17 23.72 -10.46 -35.62
CA VAL A 17 24.24 -11.03 -34.37
C VAL A 17 24.17 -10.02 -33.23
N ILE A 18 24.55 -8.75 -33.47
CA ILE A 18 24.46 -7.69 -32.45
C ILE A 18 23.00 -7.48 -32.02
N ILE A 19 22.07 -7.38 -32.97
CA ILE A 19 20.64 -7.24 -32.66
C ILE A 19 20.13 -8.46 -31.88
N GLY A 20 20.55 -9.67 -32.26
CA GLY A 20 20.22 -10.89 -31.54
C GLY A 20 20.70 -10.87 -30.09
N ILE A 21 21.96 -10.48 -29.86
CA ILE A 21 22.52 -10.36 -28.50
C ILE A 21 21.77 -9.31 -27.69
N ILE A 22 21.52 -8.11 -28.26
CA ILE A 22 20.77 -7.04 -27.57
C ILE A 22 19.37 -7.53 -27.20
N THR A 23 18.70 -8.25 -28.09
CA THR A 23 17.35 -8.78 -27.85
C THR A 23 17.35 -9.81 -26.71
N VAL A 24 18.31 -10.74 -26.70
CA VAL A 24 18.45 -11.72 -25.62
C VAL A 24 18.77 -11.03 -24.29
N LEU A 25 19.68 -10.06 -24.27
CA LEU A 25 20.00 -9.30 -23.07
C LEU A 25 18.80 -8.50 -22.56
N ALA A 26 18.01 -7.89 -23.44
CA ALA A 26 16.79 -7.19 -23.06
C ALA A 26 15.74 -8.15 -22.46
N ILE A 27 15.57 -9.33 -23.03
CA ILE A 27 14.66 -10.37 -22.49
C ILE A 27 15.15 -10.83 -21.11
N LEU A 28 16.45 -11.13 -20.96
CA LEU A 28 17.02 -11.52 -19.67
C LEU A 28 16.85 -10.42 -18.63
N TYR A 29 17.08 -9.16 -19.01
CA TYR A 29 16.84 -8.02 -18.14
C TYR A 29 15.37 -7.90 -17.72
N ILE A 30 14.42 -8.04 -18.64
CA ILE A 30 12.98 -8.02 -18.32
C ILE A 30 12.62 -9.17 -17.37
N LEU A 31 13.14 -10.38 -17.60
CA LEU A 31 12.92 -11.53 -16.72
C LEU A 31 13.51 -11.31 -15.33
N LEU A 32 14.71 -10.73 -15.24
CA LEU A 32 15.32 -10.34 -13.96
C LEU A 32 14.46 -9.28 -13.26
N MET A 33 13.98 -8.26 -13.97
CA MET A 33 13.11 -7.24 -13.38
C MET A 33 11.80 -7.83 -12.86
N LEU A 34 11.16 -8.74 -13.62
CA LEU A 34 9.96 -9.45 -13.18
C LEU A 34 10.22 -10.37 -11.98
N PHE A 35 11.41 -10.95 -11.89
CA PHE A 35 11.81 -11.82 -10.78
C PHE A 35 12.06 -11.04 -9.49
N PHE A 36 12.78 -9.91 -9.57
CA PHE A 36 13.14 -9.12 -8.38
C PHE A 36 12.04 -8.16 -7.92
N PHE A 37 11.39 -7.45 -8.85
CA PHE A 37 10.44 -6.38 -8.52
C PHE A 37 8.98 -6.81 -8.67
N GLY A 38 8.76 -8.08 -9.00
CA GLY A 38 7.45 -8.54 -9.36
C GLY A 38 6.96 -8.03 -10.70
N GLY A 39 5.84 -8.59 -11.14
CA GLY A 39 5.07 -8.01 -12.24
C GLY A 39 4.57 -6.60 -11.91
N PRO A 40 3.92 -5.94 -12.88
CA PRO A 40 3.27 -4.65 -12.63
C PRO A 40 2.25 -4.74 -11.48
N PRO A 41 1.99 -3.64 -10.76
CA PRO A 41 1.05 -3.63 -9.67
C PRO A 41 -0.35 -4.02 -10.13
N LYS A 42 -1.03 -4.84 -9.32
CA LYS A 42 -2.43 -5.19 -9.48
C LYS A 42 -3.26 -4.09 -8.84
N VAL A 43 -3.98 -3.34 -9.67
CA VAL A 43 -4.78 -2.19 -9.23
C VAL A 43 -6.28 -2.50 -9.30
N THR A 44 -6.98 -2.27 -8.20
CA THR A 44 -8.46 -2.28 -8.12
C THR A 44 -8.93 -0.88 -7.73
N LYS A 45 -9.82 -0.30 -8.54
CA LYS A 45 -10.44 1.01 -8.25
C LYS A 45 -11.96 0.94 -8.04
N ASN A 46 -12.54 -0.24 -8.24
CA ASN A 46 -13.98 -0.41 -8.15
C ASN A 46 -14.34 -0.68 -6.69
N VAL A 47 -15.02 0.28 -6.06
CA VAL A 47 -15.51 0.21 -4.69
C VAL A 47 -16.40 -1.02 -4.43
N ASN A 48 -17.16 -1.51 -5.41
CA ASN A 48 -17.98 -2.72 -5.23
C ASN A 48 -17.14 -4.00 -5.06
N LYS A 49 -15.83 -3.92 -5.27
CA LYS A 49 -14.88 -5.01 -5.01
C LYS A 49 -14.06 -4.78 -3.74
N TYR A 50 -14.37 -3.75 -2.97
CA TYR A 50 -13.63 -3.33 -1.77
C TYR A 50 -13.36 -4.50 -0.83
N GLU A 51 -14.40 -5.08 -0.22
CA GLU A 51 -14.29 -6.11 0.81
C GLU A 51 -13.48 -7.32 0.31
N LYS A 52 -13.84 -7.81 -0.89
CA LYS A 52 -13.15 -8.92 -1.53
C LYS A 52 -11.67 -8.61 -1.81
N THR A 53 -11.36 -7.38 -2.19
CA THR A 53 -9.98 -6.97 -2.51
C THR A 53 -9.15 -6.83 -1.24
N MET A 54 -9.70 -6.18 -0.21
CA MET A 54 -9.06 -6.03 1.09
C MET A 54 -8.74 -7.40 1.69
N TYR A 55 -9.73 -8.30 1.75
CA TYR A 55 -9.55 -9.64 2.31
C TYR A 55 -8.52 -10.46 1.54
N LYS A 56 -8.57 -10.45 0.21
CA LYS A 56 -7.76 -11.33 -0.67
C LYS A 56 -6.25 -11.33 -0.36
N TYR A 57 -5.70 -10.20 0.04
CA TYR A 57 -4.25 -10.04 0.24
C TYR A 57 -3.83 -10.10 1.71
N THR A 58 -4.74 -10.44 2.62
CA THR A 58 -4.41 -10.67 4.04
C THR A 58 -3.84 -12.07 4.28
N ALA A 59 -3.22 -12.26 5.44
CA ALA A 59 -2.79 -13.58 5.91
C ALA A 59 -3.98 -14.53 6.13
N GLU A 60 -5.11 -14.03 6.64
CA GLU A 60 -6.32 -14.81 6.89
C GLU A 60 -6.88 -15.44 5.61
N ALA A 61 -6.81 -14.74 4.48
CA ALA A 61 -7.21 -15.26 3.18
C ALA A 61 -6.25 -16.31 2.60
N GLY A 62 -5.14 -16.61 3.27
CA GLY A 62 -4.10 -17.52 2.78
C GLY A 62 -3.33 -16.94 1.59
N SER A 63 -3.17 -15.61 1.51
CA SER A 63 -2.33 -14.99 0.49
C SER A 63 -0.90 -15.54 0.59
N LYS A 64 -0.30 -15.90 -0.56
CA LYS A 64 1.07 -16.40 -0.61
C LYS A 64 2.08 -15.37 -0.08
N ASN A 65 1.81 -14.09 -0.35
CA ASN A 65 2.60 -12.96 0.14
C ASN A 65 1.59 -11.94 0.70
N PRO A 66 1.21 -12.04 1.99
CA PRO A 66 0.20 -11.18 2.56
C PRO A 66 0.74 -9.78 2.84
N VAL A 67 -0.13 -8.79 2.81
CA VAL A 67 0.15 -7.48 3.41
C VAL A 67 0.31 -7.62 4.92
N ARG A 68 1.13 -6.76 5.52
CA ARG A 68 1.45 -6.75 6.96
C ARG A 68 0.40 -6.05 7.81
N THR A 69 -0.86 -6.26 7.45
CA THR A 69 -2.00 -5.63 8.12
C THR A 69 -3.25 -6.48 7.90
N GLY A 70 -4.12 -6.49 8.91
CA GLY A 70 -5.48 -7.00 8.78
C GLY A 70 -6.50 -5.92 8.37
N PHE A 71 -6.03 -4.70 8.10
CA PHE A 71 -6.81 -3.51 7.77
C PHE A 71 -7.85 -3.18 8.85
N PHE A 72 -7.44 -3.16 10.12
CA PHE A 72 -8.37 -2.95 11.25
C PHE A 72 -8.88 -1.53 11.33
N ILE A 73 -8.08 -0.55 10.89
CA ILE A 73 -8.58 0.83 10.84
C ILE A 73 -9.64 0.98 9.75
N PHE A 74 -9.55 0.21 8.67
CA PHE A 74 -10.50 0.22 7.58
C PHE A 74 -11.82 -0.46 7.98
N PRO A 75 -12.98 0.04 7.52
CA PRO A 75 -14.25 -0.62 7.77
C PRO A 75 -14.28 -1.98 7.07
N GLU A 76 -14.79 -3.03 7.71
CA GLU A 76 -14.92 -4.35 7.05
C GLU A 76 -15.85 -4.29 5.85
N THR A 77 -16.97 -3.59 6.03
CA THR A 77 -17.99 -3.35 5.02
C THR A 77 -18.27 -1.86 4.93
N ILE A 78 -18.50 -1.35 3.73
CA ILE A 78 -18.90 0.05 3.55
C ILE A 78 -20.43 0.09 3.72
N PRO A 79 -20.97 0.84 4.68
CA PRO A 79 -22.42 0.89 4.90
C PRO A 79 -23.14 1.43 3.67
N GLU A 80 -24.36 0.92 3.42
CA GLU A 80 -25.17 1.31 2.26
C GLU A 80 -25.42 2.83 2.21
N SER A 81 -25.59 3.45 3.37
CA SER A 81 -25.77 4.90 3.52
C SER A 81 -24.63 5.72 2.90
N ALA A 82 -23.39 5.20 2.90
CA ALA A 82 -22.25 5.87 2.27
C ALA A 82 -22.40 5.91 0.74
N PHE A 83 -23.04 4.88 0.16
CA PHE A 83 -23.41 4.86 -1.25
C PHE A 83 -24.63 5.70 -1.58
N GLU A 84 -25.38 6.20 -0.59
CA GLU A 84 -26.50 7.12 -0.80
C GLU A 84 -26.07 8.59 -0.77
N GLN A 85 -24.92 8.89 -0.14
CA GLN A 85 -24.38 10.26 -0.05
C GLN A 85 -24.05 10.86 -1.42
N LYS A 86 -23.93 12.20 -1.47
CA LYS A 86 -23.59 12.94 -2.69
C LYS A 86 -22.22 12.50 -3.23
N GLU A 87 -21.23 12.42 -2.34
CA GLU A 87 -19.93 11.84 -2.65
C GLU A 87 -19.99 10.35 -2.40
N LYS A 88 -19.85 9.55 -3.46
CA LYS A 88 -19.79 8.09 -3.36
C LYS A 88 -18.42 7.66 -2.82
N PRO A 89 -18.31 6.48 -2.18
CA PRO A 89 -17.03 6.05 -1.67
C PRO A 89 -16.01 5.87 -2.79
N ASP A 90 -14.80 6.37 -2.57
CA ASP A 90 -13.71 6.39 -3.54
C ASP A 90 -12.62 5.44 -3.07
N PHE A 91 -12.47 4.33 -3.79
CA PHE A 91 -11.58 3.25 -3.41
C PHE A 91 -10.45 3.06 -4.42
N TYR A 92 -9.25 2.87 -3.90
CA TYR A 92 -8.07 2.49 -4.66
C TYR A 92 -7.25 1.48 -3.86
N TYR A 93 -6.85 0.41 -4.53
CA TYR A 93 -5.98 -0.61 -3.96
C TYR A 93 -4.96 -0.99 -5.01
N SER A 94 -3.69 -0.82 -4.70
CA SER A 94 -2.55 -1.24 -5.52
C SER A 94 -1.69 -2.19 -4.72
N TYR A 95 -1.41 -3.35 -5.29
CA TYR A 95 -0.55 -4.37 -4.70
C TYR A 95 0.44 -4.89 -5.71
N GLN A 96 1.70 -4.90 -5.34
CA GLN A 96 2.79 -5.44 -6.13
C GLN A 96 3.51 -6.53 -5.34
N ASP A 97 3.56 -7.72 -5.93
CA ASP A 97 4.21 -8.89 -5.34
C ASP A 97 5.72 -8.83 -5.61
N THR A 98 6.52 -8.47 -4.64
CA THR A 98 7.98 -8.42 -4.73
C THR A 98 8.60 -9.68 -4.13
N ILE A 99 9.92 -9.85 -4.26
CA ILE A 99 10.62 -11.02 -3.72
C ILE A 99 10.63 -11.07 -2.18
N ASP A 100 10.61 -9.90 -1.54
CA ASP A 100 10.55 -9.72 -0.10
C ASP A 100 9.10 -9.36 0.31
N ASP A 101 8.89 -8.19 0.88
CA ASP A 101 7.57 -7.71 1.30
C ASP A 101 6.83 -6.94 0.19
N PRO A 102 5.52 -7.18 0.03
CA PRO A 102 4.75 -6.58 -1.05
C PRO A 102 4.63 -5.06 -0.88
N THR A 103 4.83 -4.32 -1.97
CA THR A 103 4.54 -2.88 -1.99
C THR A 103 3.04 -2.68 -2.15
N CYS A 104 2.45 -1.84 -1.29
CA CYS A 104 1.01 -1.62 -1.27
C CYS A 104 0.65 -0.14 -1.10
N GLU A 105 -0.44 0.28 -1.75
CA GLU A 105 -1.11 1.55 -1.51
C GLU A 105 -2.61 1.31 -1.51
N VAL A 106 -3.26 1.66 -0.41
CA VAL A 106 -4.69 1.58 -0.23
C VAL A 106 -5.19 2.94 0.20
N TYR A 107 -6.23 3.39 -0.48
CA TYR A 107 -6.96 4.61 -0.19
C TYR A 107 -8.44 4.28 -0.25
N LEU A 108 -9.16 4.67 0.79
CA LEU A 108 -10.61 4.69 0.82
C LEU A 108 -11.06 6.03 1.38
N LYS A 109 -11.89 6.76 0.65
CA LYS A 109 -12.64 7.90 1.19
C LYS A 109 -14.11 7.54 1.23
N CYS A 110 -14.74 7.75 2.38
CA CYS A 110 -16.17 7.57 2.56
C CYS A 110 -16.77 8.85 3.14
N THR A 111 -17.95 9.23 2.63
CA THR A 111 -18.85 10.16 3.29
C THR A 111 -20.02 9.35 3.81
N TYR A 112 -20.35 9.49 5.07
CA TYR A 112 -21.35 8.66 5.76
C TYR A 112 -22.61 9.45 6.09
N SER A 113 -23.67 8.73 6.47
CA SER A 113 -24.75 9.34 7.25
C SER A 113 -24.20 9.80 8.61
N GLU A 114 -24.90 10.71 9.30
CA GLU A 114 -24.46 11.17 10.62
C GLU A 114 -24.36 10.03 11.65
N ASP A 115 -25.30 9.08 11.61
CA ASP A 115 -25.32 7.94 12.54
C ASP A 115 -24.19 6.95 12.24
N ASP A 116 -23.99 6.59 10.96
CA ASP A 116 -22.90 5.69 10.56
C ASP A 116 -21.53 6.31 10.77
N TYR A 117 -21.40 7.63 10.56
CA TYR A 117 -20.17 8.36 10.86
C TYR A 117 -19.80 8.28 12.34
N LYS A 118 -20.76 8.52 13.24
CA LYS A 118 -20.53 8.43 14.69
C LYS A 118 -20.17 6.99 15.09
N ALA A 119 -20.92 6.01 14.58
CA ALA A 119 -20.67 4.60 14.85
C ALA A 119 -19.27 4.17 14.37
N GLU A 120 -18.86 4.64 13.19
CA GLU A 120 -17.56 4.32 12.62
C GLU A 120 -16.41 5.00 13.37
N LEU A 121 -16.54 6.27 13.76
CA LEU A 121 -15.58 6.93 14.63
C LEU A 121 -15.46 6.24 15.99
N ASP A 122 -16.59 5.83 16.58
CA ASP A 122 -16.57 5.11 17.85
C ASP A 122 -15.92 3.74 17.70
N ARG A 123 -16.15 3.02 16.60
CA ARG A 123 -15.42 1.77 16.28
C ARG A 123 -13.92 2.02 16.23
N ILE A 124 -13.48 2.97 15.41
CA ILE A 124 -12.06 3.32 15.22
C ILE A 124 -11.40 3.67 16.55
N LYS A 125 -12.00 4.55 17.36
CA LYS A 125 -11.47 4.96 18.67
C LYS A 125 -11.32 3.80 19.66
N ASN A 126 -12.18 2.80 19.54
CA ASN A 126 -12.19 1.64 20.42
C ASN A 126 -11.47 0.43 19.83
N GLU A 127 -10.83 0.57 18.66
CA GLU A 127 -10.08 -0.50 18.02
C GLU A 127 -8.84 -0.84 18.85
N PHE A 128 -8.67 -2.12 19.16
CA PHE A 128 -7.56 -2.62 19.96
C PHE A 128 -7.08 -3.98 19.43
N LYS A 129 -5.77 -4.18 19.41
CA LYS A 129 -5.13 -5.45 19.07
C LYS A 129 -3.87 -5.63 19.92
N ASN A 130 -3.60 -6.84 20.37
CA ASN A 130 -2.39 -7.18 21.12
C ASN A 130 -2.11 -6.22 22.29
N ASP A 131 -3.17 -5.91 23.05
CA ASP A 131 -3.19 -4.97 24.19
C ASP A 131 -2.79 -3.51 23.85
N LYS A 132 -2.75 -3.18 22.56
CA LYS A 132 -2.49 -1.85 22.02
C LYS A 132 -3.77 -1.27 21.42
N LYS A 133 -3.89 0.05 21.44
CA LYS A 133 -5.01 0.81 20.88
C LYS A 133 -4.54 1.69 19.74
N VAL A 134 -5.42 2.14 18.87
CA VAL A 134 -5.03 3.19 17.91
C VAL A 134 -4.52 4.43 18.64
N ILE A 135 -3.48 5.07 18.10
CA ILE A 135 -2.98 6.35 18.61
C ILE A 135 -3.85 7.45 18.01
N PHE A 136 -4.33 8.37 18.84
CA PHE A 136 -4.98 9.58 18.35
C PHE A 136 -3.95 10.71 18.26
N ASP A 137 -3.76 11.23 17.06
CA ASP A 137 -2.92 12.39 16.77
C ASP A 137 -3.80 13.54 16.25
N ASN A 138 -3.65 14.71 16.88
CA ASN A 138 -4.29 15.96 16.48
C ASN A 138 -3.28 17.12 16.58
N SER A 139 -2.00 16.81 16.36
CA SER A 139 -0.92 17.77 16.24
C SER A 139 -0.79 18.27 14.79
N ASP A 140 0.10 19.24 14.57
CA ASP A 140 0.36 19.80 13.24
C ASP A 140 1.05 18.81 12.28
N ARG A 141 1.42 17.59 12.73
CA ARG A 141 2.03 16.55 11.90
C ARG A 141 1.10 16.08 10.78
N PHE A 142 -0.21 16.10 11.03
CA PHE A 142 -1.24 15.79 10.05
C PHE A 142 -2.16 17.01 9.88
N ASN A 143 -2.68 17.23 8.68
CA ASN A 143 -3.63 18.32 8.42
C ASN A 143 -5.01 18.13 9.08
N TYR A 144 -5.28 16.95 9.63
CA TYR A 144 -6.57 16.55 10.18
C TYR A 144 -6.39 15.59 11.38
N PRO A 145 -7.37 15.51 12.30
CA PRO A 145 -7.35 14.52 13.37
C PRO A 145 -7.24 13.09 12.81
N THR A 146 -6.28 12.33 13.32
CA THR A 146 -5.88 11.05 12.74
C THR A 146 -5.79 9.95 13.81
N TYR A 147 -6.32 8.78 13.49
CA TYR A 147 -6.27 7.56 14.28
C TYR A 147 -5.31 6.57 13.64
N ILE A 148 -4.19 6.30 14.30
CA ILE A 148 -3.03 5.60 13.73
C ILE A 148 -2.95 4.18 14.31
N ALA A 149 -2.97 3.18 13.41
CA ALA A 149 -2.78 1.77 13.72
C ALA A 149 -1.32 1.33 13.47
N ILE A 150 -0.68 1.86 12.42
CA ILE A 150 0.74 1.67 12.13
C ILE A 150 1.35 3.03 11.84
N ASP A 151 2.43 3.36 12.53
CA ASP A 151 3.23 4.56 12.36
C ASP A 151 4.69 4.19 12.05
N HIS A 152 5.12 4.41 10.81
CA HIS A 152 6.48 4.18 10.29
C HIS A 152 6.99 2.73 10.33
N HIS A 153 6.30 1.85 11.05
CA HIS A 153 6.82 0.55 11.39
C HIS A 153 6.88 -0.38 10.17
N SER A 154 8.08 -0.89 9.86
CA SER A 154 8.33 -1.72 8.67
C SER A 154 7.89 -1.04 7.36
N PHE A 155 8.30 0.22 7.19
CA PHE A 155 8.04 1.07 6.02
C PHE A 155 6.56 1.18 5.68
N SER A 156 5.72 1.16 6.70
CA SER A 156 4.28 1.07 6.55
C SER A 156 3.56 2.10 7.40
N TYR A 157 2.41 2.52 6.90
CA TYR A 157 1.43 3.30 7.64
C TYR A 157 0.07 2.66 7.51
N GLU A 158 -0.72 2.77 8.57
CA GLU A 158 -2.14 2.49 8.55
C GLU A 158 -2.84 3.49 9.46
N TYR A 159 -3.73 4.30 8.91
CA TYR A 159 -4.48 5.27 9.70
C TYR A 159 -5.82 5.64 9.05
N ALA A 160 -6.70 6.19 9.89
CA ALA A 160 -7.94 6.82 9.48
C ALA A 160 -7.92 8.29 9.89
N MET A 161 -8.33 9.16 8.98
CA MET A 161 -8.28 10.60 9.11
C MET A 161 -9.71 11.15 9.07
N ASP A 162 -10.09 11.89 10.10
CA ASP A 162 -11.39 12.54 10.22
C ASP A 162 -11.36 13.89 9.51
N LEU A 163 -11.98 13.97 8.33
CA LEU A 163 -11.99 15.19 7.52
C LEU A 163 -13.06 16.20 7.97
N GLY A 164 -13.89 15.85 8.96
CA GLY A 164 -15.13 16.55 9.25
C GLY A 164 -16.21 16.27 8.20
N ASP A 165 -17.36 16.93 8.32
CA ASP A 165 -18.51 16.80 7.40
C ASP A 165 -18.93 15.35 7.13
N ASN A 166 -18.85 14.49 8.17
CA ASN A 166 -19.13 13.05 8.12
C ASN A 166 -18.23 12.28 7.13
N SER A 167 -17.04 12.77 6.84
CA SER A 167 -16.08 12.15 5.93
C SER A 167 -14.85 11.60 6.65
N ILE A 168 -14.48 10.37 6.30
CA ILE A 168 -13.29 9.70 6.82
C ILE A 168 -12.48 9.18 5.63
N VAL A 169 -11.16 9.40 5.67
CA VAL A 169 -10.19 8.80 4.76
C VAL A 169 -9.40 7.73 5.48
N TYR A 170 -9.20 6.60 4.83
CA TYR A 170 -8.42 5.47 5.32
C TYR A 170 -7.25 5.22 4.39
N ILE A 171 -6.06 5.15 4.96
CA ILE A 171 -4.81 5.03 4.23
C ILE A 171 -4.02 3.84 4.75
N TYR A 172 -3.51 3.05 3.81
CA TYR A 172 -2.43 2.11 4.07
C TYR A 172 -1.36 2.26 3.00
N THR A 173 -0.11 2.37 3.44
CA THR A 173 1.04 2.32 2.55
C THR A 173 2.03 1.31 3.09
N ALA A 174 2.75 0.63 2.20
CA ALA A 174 3.82 -0.28 2.58
C ALA A 174 4.91 -0.28 1.52
N PHE A 175 6.17 -0.21 1.96
CA PHE A 175 7.38 -0.32 1.14
C PHE A 175 7.37 0.61 -0.08
N LYS A 176 7.03 1.88 0.15
CA LYS A 176 7.14 2.94 -0.85
C LYS A 176 8.56 3.47 -0.90
N ASN A 177 9.03 3.80 -2.10
CA ASN A 177 10.42 4.24 -2.29
C ASN A 177 10.55 5.76 -2.43
N THR A 178 9.47 6.45 -2.81
CA THR A 178 9.39 7.91 -3.00
C THR A 178 7.94 8.38 -2.87
N LEU A 179 7.69 9.65 -2.58
CA LEU A 179 6.35 10.25 -2.68
C LEU A 179 5.73 10.04 -4.06
N GLY A 180 6.49 10.26 -5.14
CA GLY A 180 6.02 10.10 -6.52
C GLY A 180 5.59 8.67 -6.89
N SER A 181 5.87 7.68 -6.04
CA SER A 181 5.38 6.30 -6.22
C SER A 181 3.91 6.13 -5.82
N LEU A 182 3.38 7.03 -4.98
CA LEU A 182 1.96 7.11 -4.65
C LEU A 182 1.17 7.59 -5.88
N LYS A 183 0.00 7.00 -6.12
CA LYS A 183 -0.80 7.26 -7.32
C LYS A 183 -2.17 7.82 -7.01
N LYS A 184 -2.67 7.63 -5.78
CA LYS A 184 -3.99 8.06 -5.38
C LYS A 184 -3.98 8.95 -4.15
N ILE A 185 -3.16 8.64 -3.15
CA ILE A 185 -3.14 9.38 -1.88
C ILE A 185 -2.63 10.81 -2.14
N PRO A 186 -3.43 11.85 -1.82
CA PRO A 186 -2.98 13.24 -1.87
C PRO A 186 -1.91 13.54 -0.81
N ASP A 187 -0.97 14.43 -1.13
CA ASP A 187 0.10 14.85 -0.21
C ASP A 187 -0.47 15.45 1.10
N GLU A 188 -1.60 16.16 1.03
CA GLU A 188 -2.27 16.75 2.19
C GLU A 188 -2.82 15.72 3.21
N TYR A 189 -2.90 14.44 2.84
CA TYR A 189 -3.30 13.37 3.76
C TYR A 189 -2.12 12.58 4.31
N LEU A 190 -0.90 12.88 3.88
CA LEU A 190 0.32 12.27 4.42
C LEU A 190 0.80 13.08 5.63
N PRO A 191 1.48 12.44 6.59
CA PRO A 191 2.16 13.20 7.63
C PRO A 191 3.37 13.95 7.09
N ASP A 192 3.74 15.05 7.75
CA ASP A 192 4.87 15.90 7.36
C ASP A 192 6.22 15.15 7.31
N ASP A 193 6.37 14.07 8.07
CA ASP A 193 7.56 13.21 8.13
C ASP A 193 7.49 11.98 7.20
N PHE A 194 6.52 11.92 6.29
CA PHE A 194 6.34 10.76 5.42
C PHE A 194 7.58 10.40 4.59
N GLU A 195 8.27 11.38 4.01
CA GLU A 195 9.50 11.10 3.25
C GLU A 195 10.63 10.51 4.11
N GLU A 196 10.75 10.98 5.35
CA GLU A 196 11.78 10.51 6.28
C GLU A 196 11.58 9.03 6.61
N SER A 197 10.32 8.60 6.72
CA SER A 197 9.92 7.21 6.98
C SER A 197 10.27 6.23 5.85
N LEU A 198 10.61 6.72 4.65
CA LEU A 198 11.03 5.87 3.53
C LEU A 198 12.49 5.41 3.65
N SER A 199 13.26 6.00 4.56
CA SER A 199 14.65 5.63 4.82
C SER A 199 14.77 4.39 5.72
N LEU A 200 15.86 3.64 5.58
CA LEU A 200 16.12 2.47 6.44
C LEU A 200 16.26 2.85 7.93
N GLU A 201 16.79 4.04 8.20
CA GLU A 201 17.00 4.54 9.56
C GLU A 201 15.68 4.73 10.31
N ASN A 202 14.65 5.24 9.63
CA ASN A 202 13.39 5.61 10.27
C ASN A 202 12.25 4.62 10.00
N GLY A 203 12.23 3.98 8.82
CA GLY A 203 11.15 3.06 8.42
C GLY A 203 11.35 1.62 8.87
N SER A 204 12.54 1.23 9.33
CA SER A 204 12.80 -0.17 9.67
C SER A 204 12.02 -0.63 10.91
N TYR A 205 11.86 -1.95 11.05
CA TYR A 205 11.24 -2.59 12.22
C TYR A 205 11.93 -2.21 13.55
N TRP A 206 13.22 -1.87 13.50
CA TRP A 206 14.05 -1.59 14.68
C TRP A 206 14.19 -0.10 14.99
N ALA A 207 13.60 0.78 14.17
CA ALA A 207 13.71 2.21 14.37
C ALA A 207 12.92 2.65 15.61
N ASP A 208 13.54 3.52 16.40
CA ASP A 208 12.92 4.06 17.61
C ASP A 208 11.74 4.98 17.25
N GLY A 209 10.69 4.95 18.08
CA GLY A 209 9.49 5.79 17.88
C GLY A 209 8.43 5.17 16.98
N ASN A 210 8.71 4.05 16.30
CA ASN A 210 7.76 3.37 15.45
C ASN A 210 6.63 2.71 16.25
N TYR A 211 5.42 2.72 15.68
CA TYR A 211 4.23 2.15 16.30
C TYR A 211 3.56 1.12 15.40
N ASP A 212 3.11 0.03 16.01
CA ASP A 212 2.38 -1.03 15.32
C ASP A 212 1.45 -1.74 16.31
N ILE A 213 0.14 -1.60 16.07
CA ILE A 213 -0.91 -2.23 16.87
C ILE A 213 -0.93 -3.76 16.71
N TYR A 214 -0.40 -4.30 15.61
CA TYR A 214 -0.35 -5.73 15.32
C TYR A 214 0.83 -6.45 16.00
N GLN A 215 1.76 -5.73 16.61
CA GLN A 215 2.90 -6.32 17.32
C GLN A 215 2.60 -6.70 18.78
N ILE A 216 2.98 -7.92 19.17
CA ILE A 216 2.88 -8.44 20.54
C ILE A 216 4.04 -7.92 21.41
N HIS A 217 3.75 -7.53 22.65
CA HIS A 217 4.66 -6.82 23.59
C HIS A 217 5.94 -7.58 24.01
N ASN A 218 6.25 -8.77 23.47
CA ASN A 218 7.37 -9.61 23.90
C ASN A 218 8.34 -10.04 22.77
N GLY A 219 8.38 -9.31 21.64
CA GLY A 219 9.21 -9.69 20.48
C GLY A 219 8.79 -11.04 19.86
N GLY A 220 7.57 -11.48 20.14
CA GLY A 220 6.94 -12.67 19.55
C GLY A 220 6.25 -12.36 18.23
N GLU A 221 5.78 -13.43 17.58
CA GLU A 221 5.09 -13.42 16.28
C GLU A 221 4.02 -12.32 16.17
N THR A 222 4.07 -11.53 15.10
CA THR A 222 3.06 -10.51 14.78
C THR A 222 1.75 -11.16 14.35
N ASP A 223 0.62 -10.71 14.87
CA ASP A 223 -0.70 -11.24 14.47
C ASP A 223 -1.44 -10.25 13.56
N PHE A 224 -1.49 -10.60 12.28
CA PHE A 224 -2.15 -9.83 11.23
C PHE A 224 -3.63 -10.21 11.00
N THR A 225 -4.19 -11.12 11.81
CA THR A 225 -5.55 -11.63 11.63
C THR A 225 -6.58 -10.85 12.44
N ARG A 226 -7.77 -10.58 11.89
CA ARG A 226 -8.83 -9.86 12.60
C ARG A 226 -9.46 -10.79 13.64
N ASN A 227 -9.52 -10.35 14.91
CA ASN A 227 -10.19 -11.14 15.96
C ASN A 227 -11.70 -11.08 15.71
N LYS A 228 -12.34 -12.23 15.46
CA LYS A 228 -13.79 -12.37 15.30
C LYS A 228 -14.51 -12.52 16.63
#